data_AF-A0A2V8BAT7-F1
#
_entry.id   AF-A0A2V8BAT7-F1
#
_cell.length_a   1.000
_cell.length_b   1.000
_cell.length_c   1.000
_cell.angle_alpha   90.00
_cell.angle_beta   90.00
_cell.angle_gamma   90.00
#
_symmetry.space_group_name_H-M   'P 1'
#
loop_
_entity.id
_entity.type
_entity.pdbx_description
1 polymer ?
#
loop_
_entity_poly.entity_id
_entity_poly.type
_entity_poly.pdbx_seq_one_letter_code
_entity_poly.pdbx_strand_id
1 'polypeptide(L)'
;MLQEPPSGVDFGLQIGRGAGYKTVQKQRSRGQDLHFEFSVTVMAANNKAAPDFRGPVVQGPAGQRFVYIDIGTCAGQIDTPWSRRLKIPLIGITPVMIDRASVDGRTV
;
A
#
# COMPACT_ATOMS: atom_id res chain seq x y z
N MET A 1 -8.28 1.56 -1.52
CA MET A 1 -9.13 2.67 -1.05
C MET A 1 -9.02 2.76 0.46
N LEU A 2 -8.95 3.97 1.00
CA LEU A 2 -9.09 4.26 2.43
C LEU A 2 -10.38 5.05 2.62
N GLN A 3 -11.31 4.52 3.43
CA GLN A 3 -12.65 5.07 3.54
C GLN A 3 -12.70 6.26 4.50
N GLU A 4 -13.30 7.37 4.04
CA GLU A 4 -13.58 8.60 4.81
C GLU A 4 -12.56 8.94 5.92
N PRO A 5 -11.25 9.02 5.62
CA PRO A 5 -10.25 9.28 6.65
C PRO A 5 -10.40 10.69 7.23
N PRO A 6 -9.94 10.95 8.47
CA PRO A 6 -10.07 12.25 9.12
C PRO A 6 -9.67 13.43 8.23
N SER A 7 -10.58 14.40 8.08
CA SER A 7 -10.36 15.59 7.27
C SER A 7 -9.18 16.42 7.80
N GLY A 8 -8.45 17.08 6.91
CA GLY A 8 -7.32 17.93 7.26
C GLY A 8 -5.99 17.20 7.51
N VAL A 9 -5.96 15.88 7.39
CA VAL A 9 -4.76 15.05 7.59
C VAL A 9 -4.18 14.60 6.24
N ASP A 10 -2.85 14.68 6.07
CA ASP A 10 -2.16 14.13 4.91
C ASP A 10 -1.97 12.61 5.02
N PHE A 11 -2.28 11.92 3.93
CA PHE A 11 -2.03 10.50 3.74
C PHE A 11 -1.15 10.30 2.51
N GLY A 12 -0.23 9.34 2.53
CA GLY A 12 0.61 9.07 1.37
C GLY A 12 1.18 7.65 1.35
N LEU A 13 1.44 7.12 0.16
CA LEU A 13 2.02 5.80 0.00
C LEU A 13 3.53 5.85 0.28
N GLN A 14 4.02 4.93 1.12
CA GLN A 14 5.44 4.85 1.41
C GLN A 14 6.19 4.02 0.35
N ILE A 15 7.29 4.57 -0.17
CA ILE A 15 8.29 3.87 -0.99
C ILE A 15 9.61 3.77 -0.23
N GLY A 16 10.23 2.60 -0.22
CA GLY A 16 11.51 2.39 0.45
C GLY A 16 11.38 2.12 1.96
N ARG A 17 12.52 2.09 2.66
CA ARG A 17 12.64 1.61 4.06
C ARG A 17 13.56 2.49 4.90
N GLY A 18 13.47 2.33 6.22
CA GLY A 18 14.36 3.01 7.17
C GLY A 18 14.20 4.53 7.10
N ALA A 19 15.27 5.28 7.38
CA ALA A 19 15.22 6.76 7.36
C ALA A 19 15.13 7.36 5.94
N GLY A 20 15.45 6.59 4.89
CA GLY A 20 15.50 7.07 3.50
C GLY A 20 14.23 6.81 2.69
N TYR A 21 13.11 6.45 3.33
CA TYR A 21 11.86 6.26 2.60
C TYR A 21 11.34 7.58 2.01
N LYS A 22 10.48 7.49 1.01
CA LYS A 22 9.77 8.62 0.40
C LYS A 22 8.26 8.41 0.50
N THR A 23 7.53 9.47 0.79
CA THR A 23 6.07 9.48 0.67
C THR A 23 5.69 9.94 -0.74
N VAL A 24 4.87 9.17 -1.44
CA VAL A 24 4.33 9.48 -2.77
C VAL A 24 2.80 9.45 -2.78
N GLN A 25 2.16 9.94 -3.85
CA GLN A 25 0.69 10.00 -3.97
C GLN A 25 0.03 10.67 -2.76
N LYS A 26 0.68 11.70 -2.21
CA LYS A 26 0.22 12.40 -1.02
C LYS A 26 -1.11 13.09 -1.30
N GLN A 27 -2.07 12.89 -0.41
CA GLN A 27 -3.42 13.42 -0.48
C GLN A 27 -3.81 13.99 0.88
N ARG A 28 -4.26 15.25 0.90
CA ARG A 28 -4.90 15.86 2.08
C ARG A 28 -6.35 15.40 2.11
N SER A 29 -6.73 14.63 3.14
CA SER A 29 -8.11 14.17 3.28
C SER A 29 -9.08 15.36 3.43
N ARG A 30 -10.23 15.24 2.78
CA ARG A 30 -11.40 16.12 2.97
C ARG A 30 -12.57 15.40 3.67
N GLY A 31 -12.31 14.25 4.30
CA GLY A 31 -13.35 13.36 4.84
C GLY A 31 -14.03 12.49 3.78
N GLN A 32 -13.38 12.28 2.64
CA GLN A 32 -13.86 11.47 1.52
C GLN A 32 -12.84 10.36 1.22
N ASP A 33 -13.27 9.32 0.53
CA ASP A 33 -12.43 8.18 0.17
C ASP A 33 -11.15 8.59 -0.56
N LEU A 34 -10.02 8.00 -0.14
CA LEU A 34 -8.72 8.20 -0.78
C LEU A 34 -8.31 6.95 -1.55
N HIS A 35 -7.77 7.18 -2.75
CA HIS A 35 -7.33 6.11 -3.65
C HIS A 35 -5.81 6.16 -3.82
N PHE A 36 -5.18 4.99 -3.75
CA PHE A 36 -3.76 4.81 -3.95
C PHE A 36 -3.57 3.68 -4.95
N GLU A 37 -2.74 3.92 -5.96
CA GLU A 37 -2.50 2.98 -7.05
C GLU A 37 -1.03 2.61 -7.09
N PHE A 38 -0.72 1.33 -7.11
CA PHE A 38 0.66 0.88 -7.19
C PHE A 38 0.73 -0.50 -7.82
N SER A 39 1.84 -0.75 -8.51
CA SER A 39 2.15 -2.05 -9.09
C SER A 39 3.08 -2.83 -8.17
N VAL A 40 2.84 -4.12 -8.07
CA VAL A 40 3.72 -5.08 -7.40
C VAL A 40 4.03 -6.23 -8.33
N THR A 41 5.21 -6.80 -8.17
CA THR A 41 5.56 -8.05 -8.84
C THR A 41 5.06 -9.21 -8.00
N VAL A 42 4.25 -10.08 -8.60
CA VAL A 42 3.85 -11.36 -8.02
C VAL A 42 4.93 -12.37 -8.34
N MET A 43 5.57 -12.92 -7.31
CA MET A 43 6.47 -14.04 -7.45
C MET A 43 5.64 -15.32 -7.35
N ALA A 44 5.66 -16.14 -8.40
CA ALA A 44 4.92 -17.38 -8.44
C ALA A 44 5.36 -18.30 -7.30
N ALA A 45 4.38 -18.76 -6.52
CA ALA A 45 4.56 -19.85 -5.60
C ALA A 45 4.50 -21.17 -6.39
N ASN A 46 5.61 -21.90 -6.46
CA ASN A 46 5.58 -23.26 -6.95
C ASN A 46 4.64 -24.05 -6.03
N ASN A 47 3.54 -24.58 -6.57
CA ASN A 47 2.72 -25.62 -5.94
C ASN A 47 2.02 -25.21 -4.61
N LYS A 48 0.92 -24.44 -4.71
CA LYS A 48 -0.03 -24.11 -3.62
C LYS A 48 0.48 -23.20 -2.48
N ALA A 49 1.71 -22.69 -2.53
CA ALA A 49 2.16 -21.72 -1.53
C ALA A 49 1.47 -20.35 -1.73
N ALA A 50 1.39 -19.55 -0.67
CA ALA A 50 0.87 -18.18 -0.76
C ALA A 50 1.76 -17.34 -1.69
N PRO A 51 1.18 -16.43 -2.51
CA PRO A 51 1.96 -15.58 -3.40
C PRO A 51 2.90 -14.67 -2.59
N ASP A 52 4.13 -14.52 -3.06
CA ASP A 52 5.04 -13.50 -2.51
C ASP A 52 4.98 -12.24 -3.37
N PHE A 53 4.90 -11.08 -2.73
CA PHE A 53 4.82 -9.79 -3.39
C PHE A 53 6.15 -9.05 -3.23
N ARG A 54 6.60 -8.42 -4.32
CA ARG A 54 7.82 -7.61 -4.35
C ARG A 54 7.58 -6.28 -5.05
N GLY A 55 8.44 -5.32 -4.78
CA GLY A 55 8.39 -4.00 -5.37
C GLY A 55 8.83 -2.91 -4.39
N PRO A 56 9.00 -1.67 -4.88
CA PRO A 56 9.53 -0.55 -4.10
C PRO A 56 8.61 -0.12 -2.94
N VAL A 57 7.31 -0.42 -3.03
CA VAL A 57 6.30 -0.13 -2.01
C VAL A 57 6.12 -1.27 -0.99
N VAL A 58 6.65 -2.47 -1.29
CA VAL A 58 6.39 -3.68 -0.51
C VAL A 58 7.36 -3.83 0.67
N GLN A 59 6.78 -4.09 1.83
CA GLN A 59 7.44 -4.16 3.12
C GLN A 59 7.26 -5.53 3.78
N GLY A 60 8.05 -5.80 4.81
CA GLY A 60 7.98 -7.03 5.60
C GLY A 60 8.68 -8.23 4.97
N PRO A 61 8.84 -9.34 5.71
CA PRO A 61 9.38 -10.60 5.20
C PRO A 61 8.37 -11.35 4.31
N ALA A 62 8.84 -12.36 3.57
CA ALA A 62 7.97 -13.24 2.80
C ALA A 62 6.91 -13.90 3.72
N GLY A 63 5.67 -14.01 3.25
CA GLY A 63 4.53 -14.47 4.05
C GLY A 63 3.93 -13.45 5.01
N GLN A 64 4.55 -12.27 5.18
CA GLN A 64 4.03 -11.14 5.96
C GLN A 64 4.18 -9.82 5.19
N ARG A 65 3.95 -9.86 3.88
CA ARG A 65 4.08 -8.68 3.02
C ARG A 65 2.97 -7.68 3.31
N PHE A 66 3.32 -6.41 3.30
CA PHE A 66 2.38 -5.29 3.48
C PHE A 66 2.86 -4.05 2.73
N VAL A 67 1.99 -3.07 2.56
CA VAL A 67 2.36 -1.70 2.15
C VAL A 67 2.08 -0.72 3.28
N TYR A 68 2.75 0.43 3.28
CA TYR A 68 2.52 1.49 4.25
C TYR A 68 1.77 2.66 3.63
N ILE A 69 0.79 3.17 4.37
CA ILE A 69 0.30 4.53 4.20
C ILE A 69 0.85 5.37 5.35
N ASP A 70 1.66 6.36 5.03
CA ASP A 70 2.11 7.41 5.92
C ASP A 70 0.95 8.35 6.27
N ILE A 71 0.88 8.78 7.52
CA ILE A 71 -0.22 9.63 8.03
C ILE A 71 0.36 10.80 8.81
N GLY A 72 -0.11 12.01 8.49
CA GLY A 72 0.27 13.24 9.16
C GLY A 72 1.77 13.54 9.04
N THR A 73 2.48 13.67 10.17
CA THR A 73 3.92 13.99 10.16
C THR A 73 4.76 12.95 9.43
N CYS A 74 4.37 11.68 9.46
CA CYS A 74 5.03 10.63 8.67
C CYS A 74 4.86 10.82 7.16
N ALA A 75 3.79 11.52 6.74
CA ALA A 75 3.55 11.93 5.35
C ALA A 75 4.15 13.31 5.03
N GLY A 76 4.87 13.93 5.96
CA GLY A 76 5.51 15.24 5.82
C GLY A 76 4.61 16.42 6.18
N GLN A 77 3.47 16.21 6.85
CA GLN A 77 2.64 17.30 7.37
C GLN A 77 3.22 17.85 8.68
N ILE A 78 3.55 19.13 8.73
CA ILE A 78 4.22 19.74 9.90
C ILE A 78 3.20 20.23 10.95
N ASP A 79 1.98 20.53 10.54
CA ASP A 79 0.93 21.19 11.32
C ASP A 79 -0.17 20.21 11.79
N THR A 80 0.22 19.08 12.38
CA THR A 80 -0.74 18.03 12.74
C THR A 80 -0.36 17.24 13.99
N PRO A 81 -1.33 16.84 14.81
CA PRO A 81 -1.09 15.91 15.92
C PRO A 81 -0.91 14.46 15.43
N TRP A 82 -1.23 14.16 14.17
CA TRP A 82 -1.15 12.80 13.62
C TRP A 82 0.28 12.44 13.25
N SER A 83 0.81 11.37 13.84
CA SER A 83 2.17 10.86 13.56
C SER A 83 2.14 9.33 13.56
N ARG A 84 1.74 8.72 12.44
CA ARG A 84 1.46 7.27 12.35
C ARG A 84 1.77 6.73 10.95
N ARG A 85 1.85 5.40 10.86
CA ARG A 85 1.84 4.66 9.60
C ARG A 85 0.84 3.51 9.69
N LEU A 86 0.02 3.33 8.66
CA LEU A 86 -0.92 2.22 8.54
C LEU A 86 -0.28 1.10 7.70
N LYS A 87 -0.23 -0.12 8.25
CA LYS A 87 0.13 -1.32 7.49
C LYS A 87 -1.11 -1.87 6.81
N ILE A 88 -1.04 -2.09 5.50
CA ILE A 88 -2.07 -2.78 4.73
C ILE A 88 -1.49 -4.15 4.33
N PRO A 89 -1.90 -5.25 4.98
CA PRO A 89 -1.38 -6.58 4.67
C PRO A 89 -1.77 -7.03 3.26
N LEU A 90 -0.83 -7.65 2.55
CA LEU A 90 -1.08 -8.26 1.23
C LEU A 90 -1.40 -9.76 1.35
N ILE A 91 -1.28 -10.34 2.54
CA ILE A 91 -1.42 -11.79 2.80
C ILE A 91 -2.84 -12.33 2.53
N GLY A 92 -3.84 -11.46 2.44
CA GLY A 92 -5.21 -11.84 2.08
C GLY A 92 -5.44 -12.05 0.58
N ILE A 93 -4.48 -11.65 -0.27
CA ILE A 93 -4.57 -11.82 -1.72
C ILE A 93 -4.17 -13.24 -2.08
N THR A 94 -5.13 -14.01 -2.58
CA THR A 94 -4.94 -15.43 -2.92
C THR A 94 -4.48 -15.61 -4.38
N PRO A 95 -3.85 -16.75 -4.74
CA PRO A 95 -3.54 -17.06 -6.14
C PRO A 95 -4.77 -16.97 -7.06
N VAL A 96 -5.92 -17.47 -6.60
CA VAL A 96 -7.18 -17.42 -7.35
C VAL A 96 -7.63 -15.99 -7.66
N MET A 97 -7.39 -15.04 -6.74
CA MET A 97 -7.69 -13.61 -6.98
C MET A 97 -6.75 -13.00 -8.02
N ILE A 98 -5.47 -13.40 -8.00
CA ILE A 98 -4.47 -12.94 -8.97
C ILE A 98 -4.78 -13.49 -10.37
N ASP A 99 -5.14 -14.77 -10.47
CA ASP A 99 -5.48 -15.40 -11.74
C ASP A 99 -6.69 -14.71 -12.38
N ARG A 100 -7.73 -14.42 -11.60
CA ARG A 100 -8.92 -13.66 -12.06
C ARG A 100 -8.55 -12.27 -12.57
N ALA A 101 -7.76 -11.52 -11.79
CA ALA A 101 -7.33 -10.17 -12.19
C ALA A 101 -6.44 -10.17 -13.44
N SER A 102 -5.65 -11.24 -13.65
CA SER A 102 -4.75 -11.37 -14.82
C SER A 102 -5.49 -11.72 -16.11
N VAL A 103 -6.68 -12.31 -16.01
CA VAL A 103 -7.57 -12.56 -17.15
C VAL A 103 -8.25 -11.26 -17.59
N ASP A 104 -8.68 -10.42 -16.65
CA ASP A 104 -9.35 -9.15 -16.93
C ASP A 104 -8.39 -8.07 -17.46
N GLY A 105 -7.12 -8.09 -17.03
CA GLY A 105 -6.09 -7.13 -17.48
C GLY A 105 -5.54 -7.35 -18.90
N ARG A 106 -6.06 -8.32 -19.67
CA ARG A 106 -5.67 -8.58 -21.07
C ARG A 106 -6.51 -7.84 -22.11
N THR A 107 -7.40 -6.95 -21.69
CA THR A 107 -8.13 -6.05 -22.59
C THR A 107 -7.72 -4.61 -22.28
N VAL A 108 -6.69 -4.12 -22.97
CA VAL A 108 -6.57 -2.83 -23.72
C VAL A 108 -5.14 -2.77 -24.28
#